data_AF-A0A1C5Y0N7-F1
#
_entry.id   AF-A0A1C5Y0N7-F1
#
_cell.length_a   1.000
_cell.length_b   1.000
_cell.length_c   1.000
_cell.angle_alpha   90.00
_cell.angle_beta   90.00
_cell.angle_gamma   90.00
#
_symmetry.space_group_name_H-M   'P 1'
#
loop_
_entity.id
_entity.type
_entity.pdbx_description
1 polymer ?
#
loop_
_entity_poly.entity_id
_entity_poly.type
_entity_poly.pdbx_seq_one_letter_code
_entity_poly.pdbx_strand_id
1 'polypeptide(L)'
;MEYHYFTIEDIEMLTFNGIPHLHNHLNYLIHTDKDQKFTNEDSVRNVSFIFDNEGNSKALRWTDDLEKRIELKKYVFRYIRDLYKRLFYARVECPRRDVHNWNKEMVAEMFGIIREMKKEKYYPLFVQIHDDQPNLFCHFHVICFYDRSKKVEGE
;
A
#
# COMPACT_ATOMS: atom_id res chain seq x y z
N MET A 1 17.65 -9.69 21.16
CA MET A 1 16.95 -8.49 20.66
C MET A 1 16.09 -8.97 19.52
N GLU A 2 14.76 -8.88 19.66
CA GLU A 2 13.86 -9.00 18.51
C GLU A 2 14.17 -7.81 17.59
N TYR A 3 14.44 -8.12 16.34
CA TYR A 3 14.82 -7.14 15.33
C TYR A 3 13.56 -6.69 14.59
N HIS A 4 13.41 -5.38 14.36
CA HIS A 4 12.26 -4.81 13.65
C HIS A 4 12.68 -4.18 12.30
N TYR A 5 12.00 -4.53 11.23
CA TYR A 5 12.21 -4.03 9.87
C TYR A 5 11.39 -2.77 9.56
N PHE A 6 10.26 -2.54 10.23
CA PHE A 6 9.43 -1.35 10.02
C PHE A 6 8.97 -0.73 11.34
N THR A 7 8.74 0.58 11.32
CA THR A 7 8.23 1.37 12.45
C THR A 7 7.04 2.22 12.03
N ILE A 8 6.16 2.54 12.99
CA ILE A 8 5.05 3.47 12.79
C ILE A 8 5.44 4.94 13.01
N GLU A 9 6.54 5.21 13.73
CA GLU A 9 6.91 6.54 14.21
C GLU A 9 7.18 7.55 13.08
N ASP A 10 7.56 7.07 11.90
CA ASP A 10 7.96 7.90 10.74
C ASP A 10 6.98 7.82 9.55
N ILE A 11 5.74 7.38 9.77
CA ILE A 11 4.76 7.25 8.67
C ILE A 11 4.08 8.60 8.38
N GLU A 12 4.42 9.20 7.24
CA GLU A 12 3.75 10.39 6.73
C GLU A 12 2.47 10.03 5.95
N MET A 13 1.33 10.59 6.39
CA MET A 13 0.05 10.45 5.71
C MET A 13 -0.19 11.61 4.74
N LEU A 14 -0.23 11.30 3.45
CA LEU A 14 -0.46 12.25 2.37
C LEU A 14 -1.87 12.16 1.82
N THR A 15 -2.37 13.25 1.21
CA THR A 15 -3.71 13.32 0.62
C THR A 15 -3.68 13.31 -0.90
N PHE A 16 -4.74 12.81 -1.53
CA PHE A 16 -4.91 12.90 -2.98
C PHE A 16 -5.44 14.26 -3.42
N ASN A 17 -4.95 14.76 -4.56
CA ASN A 17 -5.32 16.07 -5.14
C ASN A 17 -6.45 15.90 -6.18
N GLY A 18 -7.38 14.99 -5.90
CA GLY A 18 -8.49 14.63 -6.79
C GLY A 18 -8.33 13.29 -7.48
N ILE A 19 -9.39 12.91 -8.21
CA ILE A 19 -9.50 11.62 -8.90
C ILE A 19 -8.37 11.36 -9.92
N PRO A 20 -7.92 12.34 -10.73
CA PRO A 20 -6.79 12.13 -11.63
C PRO A 20 -5.49 11.79 -10.87
N HIS A 21 -5.23 12.43 -9.73
CA HIS A 21 -4.05 12.12 -8.91
C HIS A 21 -4.14 10.68 -8.39
N LEU A 22 -5.30 10.26 -7.86
CA LEU A 22 -5.52 8.87 -7.42
C LEU A 22 -5.29 7.87 -8.57
N HIS A 23 -5.85 8.12 -9.75
CA HIS A 23 -5.70 7.24 -10.90
C HIS A 23 -4.24 7.10 -11.36
N ASN A 24 -3.49 8.21 -11.36
CA ASN A 24 -2.07 8.21 -11.71
C ASN A 24 -1.23 7.54 -10.63
N HIS A 25 -1.53 7.78 -9.35
CA HIS A 25 -0.87 7.10 -8.24
C HIS A 25 -1.01 5.57 -8.34
N LEU A 26 -2.21 5.07 -8.69
CA LEU A 26 -2.42 3.65 -8.93
C LEU A 26 -1.66 3.11 -10.16
N ASN A 27 -1.37 3.93 -11.18
CA ASN A 27 -0.48 3.49 -12.27
C ASN A 27 0.90 3.14 -11.71
N TYR A 28 1.45 4.04 -10.89
CA TYR A 28 2.75 3.85 -10.26
C TYR A 28 2.76 2.67 -9.30
N LEU A 29 1.73 2.52 -8.47
CA LEU A 29 1.66 1.40 -7.53
C LEU A 29 1.52 0.05 -8.22
N ILE A 30 0.85 -0.02 -9.38
CA ILE A 30 0.47 -1.29 -10.05
C ILE A 30 1.32 -1.60 -11.30
N HIS A 31 2.31 -0.75 -11.61
CA HIS A 31 3.17 -0.85 -12.80
C HIS A 31 2.34 -1.06 -14.08
N THR A 32 1.33 -0.20 -14.29
CA THR A 32 0.46 -0.24 -15.47
C THR A 32 0.82 0.79 -16.53
N ASP A 33 1.80 1.63 -16.28
CA ASP A 33 2.35 2.52 -17.30
C ASP A 33 3.54 1.83 -17.98
N LYS A 34 3.42 1.65 -19.30
CA LYS A 34 4.39 0.95 -20.16
C LYS A 34 5.74 1.66 -20.19
N ASP A 35 5.79 2.95 -19.87
CA ASP A 35 7.00 3.76 -19.89
C ASP A 35 7.76 3.70 -18.54
N GLN A 36 7.25 2.95 -17.55
CA GLN A 36 7.94 2.75 -16.29
C GLN A 36 9.14 1.80 -16.44
N LYS A 37 10.22 2.13 -15.72
CA LYS A 37 11.50 1.41 -15.73
C LYS A 37 11.41 -0.03 -15.21
N PHE A 38 10.44 -0.33 -14.34
CA PHE A 38 10.28 -1.64 -13.73
C PHE A 38 9.51 -2.55 -14.69
N THR A 39 10.19 -3.58 -15.18
CA THR A 39 9.74 -4.40 -16.31
C THR A 39 8.63 -5.38 -15.89
N ASN A 40 7.88 -5.85 -16.88
CA ASN A 40 6.82 -6.84 -16.71
C ASN A 40 7.31 -8.12 -16.01
N GLU A 41 8.55 -8.55 -16.25
CA GLU A 41 9.06 -9.84 -15.78
C GLU A 41 9.21 -9.92 -14.26
N ASP A 42 9.74 -8.87 -13.63
CA ASP A 42 9.96 -8.86 -12.18
C ASP A 42 8.68 -8.57 -11.38
N SER A 43 7.68 -8.00 -12.03
CA SER A 43 6.38 -7.63 -11.44
C SER A 43 5.65 -8.81 -10.77
N VAL A 44 5.97 -10.06 -11.13
CA VAL A 44 5.41 -11.27 -10.49
C VAL A 44 5.81 -11.44 -9.02
N ARG A 45 6.88 -10.77 -8.57
CA ARG A 45 7.31 -10.76 -7.15
C ARG A 45 6.40 -9.88 -6.28
N ASN A 46 5.71 -8.93 -6.89
CA ASN A 46 4.86 -7.99 -6.16
C ASN A 46 3.61 -8.66 -5.61
N VAL A 47 3.22 -8.20 -4.42
CA VAL A 47 2.01 -8.64 -3.74
C VAL A 47 1.24 -7.42 -3.28
N SER A 48 -0.04 -7.37 -3.61
CA SER A 48 -0.96 -6.42 -3.00
C SER A 48 -1.88 -7.11 -2.01
N PHE A 49 -2.46 -6.33 -1.11
CA PHE A 49 -3.56 -6.75 -0.25
C PHE A 49 -4.70 -5.76 -0.39
N ILE A 50 -5.92 -6.28 -0.56
CA ILE A 50 -7.14 -5.50 -0.44
C ILE A 50 -7.83 -5.87 0.87
N PHE A 51 -8.37 -4.87 1.56
CA PHE A 51 -9.05 -5.06 2.84
C PHE A 51 -10.52 -4.76 2.67
N ASP A 52 -11.38 -5.62 3.22
CA ASP A 52 -12.82 -5.36 3.30
C ASP A 52 -13.19 -4.48 4.50
N ASN A 53 -14.48 -4.17 4.64
CA ASN A 53 -14.98 -3.34 5.74
C ASN A 53 -14.87 -4.00 7.12
N GLU A 54 -14.73 -5.32 7.18
CA GLU A 54 -14.50 -6.07 8.42
C GLU A 54 -12.99 -6.09 8.77
N GLY A 55 -12.14 -5.67 7.83
CA GLY A 55 -10.70 -5.66 7.95
C GLY A 55 -10.04 -7.00 7.57
N ASN A 56 -10.78 -7.92 6.94
CA ASN A 56 -10.18 -9.12 6.37
C ASN A 56 -9.38 -8.73 5.13
N SER A 57 -8.17 -9.28 5.00
CA SER A 57 -7.30 -9.04 3.86
C SER A 57 -7.37 -10.17 2.84
N LYS A 58 -7.40 -9.83 1.56
CA LYS A 58 -7.16 -10.77 0.46
C LYS A 58 -5.89 -10.38 -0.27
N ALA A 59 -4.95 -11.33 -0.37
CA ALA A 59 -3.76 -11.16 -1.19
C ALA A 59 -4.11 -11.20 -2.69
N LEU A 60 -3.55 -10.27 -3.43
CA LEU A 60 -3.64 -10.15 -4.89
C LEU A 60 -2.21 -10.27 -5.43
N ARG A 61 -1.88 -11.46 -5.93
CA ARG A 61 -0.59 -11.69 -6.58
C ARG A 61 -0.61 -11.11 -7.98
N TRP A 62 0.50 -10.50 -8.34
CA TRP A 62 0.66 -9.92 -9.66
C TRP A 62 1.02 -10.96 -10.70
N THR A 63 0.83 -10.56 -11.95
CA THR A 63 1.27 -11.28 -13.13
C THR A 63 2.23 -10.39 -13.93
N ASP A 64 3.03 -11.02 -14.77
CA ASP A 64 3.86 -10.35 -15.78
C ASP A 64 3.02 -9.71 -16.90
N ASP A 65 1.83 -10.25 -17.15
CA ASP A 65 0.82 -9.73 -18.07
C ASP A 65 0.32 -8.33 -17.68
N LEU A 66 0.62 -7.34 -18.52
CA LEU A 66 0.24 -5.93 -18.35
C LEU A 66 -1.28 -5.73 -18.36
N GLU A 67 -2.03 -6.44 -19.21
CA GLU A 67 -3.48 -6.28 -19.31
C GLU A 67 -4.16 -6.74 -18.01
N LYS A 68 -3.68 -7.84 -17.42
CA LYS A 68 -4.15 -8.29 -16.10
C LYS A 68 -3.84 -7.29 -14.99
N ARG A 69 -2.68 -6.65 -15.01
CA ARG A 69 -2.36 -5.57 -14.05
C ARG A 69 -3.24 -4.33 -14.26
N ILE A 70 -3.55 -3.98 -15.51
CA ILE A 70 -4.51 -2.91 -15.83
C ILE A 70 -5.90 -3.24 -15.26
N GLU A 71 -6.36 -4.48 -15.39
CA GLU A 71 -7.65 -4.91 -14.81
C GLU A 71 -7.64 -4.90 -13.29
N LEU A 72 -6.56 -5.34 -12.65
CA LEU A 72 -6.35 -5.21 -11.21
C LEU A 72 -6.45 -3.74 -10.77
N LYS A 73 -5.77 -2.84 -11.48
CA LYS A 73 -5.83 -1.40 -11.21
C LYS A 73 -7.24 -0.84 -11.36
N LYS A 74 -7.98 -1.20 -12.42
CA LYS A 74 -9.39 -0.81 -12.60
C LYS A 74 -10.26 -1.31 -11.45
N TYR A 75 -10.04 -2.54 -10.99
CA TYR A 75 -10.74 -3.12 -9.84
C TYR A 75 -10.49 -2.31 -8.57
N VAL A 76 -9.21 -2.06 -8.22
CA VAL A 76 -8.83 -1.27 -7.04
C VAL A 76 -9.38 0.15 -7.12
N PHE A 77 -9.26 0.81 -8.29
CA PHE A 77 -9.77 2.15 -8.49
C PHE A 77 -11.29 2.22 -8.27
N ARG A 78 -12.06 1.27 -8.83
CA ARG A 78 -13.52 1.21 -8.59
C ARG A 78 -13.86 0.97 -7.11
N TYR A 79 -13.05 0.19 -6.40
CA TYR A 79 -13.26 -0.10 -4.99
C TYR A 79 -13.11 1.14 -4.11
N ILE A 80 -12.14 2.02 -4.39
CA ILE A 80 -11.79 3.13 -3.49
C ILE A 80 -12.23 4.52 -3.98
N ARG A 81 -12.59 4.69 -5.26
CA ARG A 81 -12.85 6.01 -5.89
C ARG A 81 -13.88 6.87 -5.16
N ASP A 82 -14.95 6.28 -4.65
CA ASP A 82 -16.05 7.04 -4.05
C ASP A 82 -15.67 7.59 -2.67
N LEU A 83 -14.58 7.07 -2.09
CA LEU A 83 -14.00 7.53 -0.85
C LEU A 83 -12.91 8.59 -1.04
N TYR A 84 -12.57 9.01 -2.28
CA TYR A 84 -11.32 9.74 -2.56
C TYR A 84 -11.05 10.96 -1.66
N LYS A 85 -12.09 11.72 -1.29
CA LYS A 85 -11.96 12.92 -0.42
C LYS A 85 -11.49 12.60 0.99
N ARG A 86 -11.58 11.33 1.39
CA ARG A 86 -11.24 10.80 2.72
C ARG A 86 -10.07 9.83 2.66
N LEU A 87 -9.49 9.62 1.49
CA LEU A 87 -8.36 8.73 1.31
C LEU A 87 -7.06 9.44 1.68
N PHE A 88 -6.22 8.69 2.36
CA PHE A 88 -4.83 9.00 2.62
C PHE A 88 -3.96 7.92 1.99
N TYR A 89 -2.72 8.26 1.70
CA TYR A 89 -1.72 7.29 1.32
C TYR A 89 -0.42 7.53 2.07
N ALA A 90 0.33 6.46 2.30
CA ALA A 90 1.63 6.49 2.94
C ALA A 90 2.57 5.53 2.21
N ARG A 91 3.87 5.86 2.26
CA ARG A 91 4.96 4.94 1.94
C ARG A 91 5.71 4.66 3.23
N VAL A 92 5.84 3.39 3.57
CA VAL A 92 6.55 2.94 4.76
C VAL A 92 7.85 2.30 4.31
N GLU A 93 8.95 2.90 4.73
CA GLU A 93 10.30 2.51 4.33
C GLU A 93 10.96 1.65 5.42
N CYS A 94 11.73 0.64 5.01
CA CYS A 94 12.64 -0.04 5.93
C CYS A 94 13.77 0.94 6.28
N PRO A 95 14.04 1.23 7.57
CA PRO A 95 15.10 2.17 7.95
C PRO A 95 16.49 1.65 7.58
N ARG A 96 16.62 0.34 7.35
CA ARG A 96 17.85 -0.28 6.84
C ARG A 96 17.92 -0.25 5.33
N ARG A 97 18.84 0.58 4.84
CA ARG A 97 19.07 0.80 3.40
C ARG A 97 19.78 -0.36 2.68
N ASP A 98 20.19 -1.40 3.41
CA ASP A 98 20.83 -2.62 2.91
C ASP A 98 19.88 -3.82 2.80
N VAL A 99 18.60 -3.66 3.20
CA VAL A 99 17.58 -4.70 3.09
C VAL A 99 16.76 -4.48 1.82
N HIS A 100 16.91 -5.36 0.84
CA HIS A 100 16.32 -5.23 -0.50
C HIS A 100 15.29 -6.31 -0.87
N ASN A 101 15.17 -7.37 -0.07
CA ASN A 101 14.25 -8.47 -0.35
C ASN A 101 13.29 -8.67 0.82
N TRP A 102 12.02 -8.89 0.50
CA TRP A 102 11.00 -9.18 1.51
C TRP A 102 11.12 -10.59 2.10
N ASN A 103 10.81 -10.71 3.40
CA ASN A 103 10.70 -12.01 4.08
C ASN A 103 9.38 -12.10 4.88
N LYS A 104 9.13 -13.26 5.50
CA LYS A 104 7.88 -13.51 6.24
C LYS A 104 7.72 -12.62 7.48
N GLU A 105 8.82 -12.28 8.15
CA GLU A 105 8.82 -11.42 9.34
C GLU A 105 8.41 -9.99 8.95
N MET A 106 8.95 -9.48 7.84
CA MET A 106 8.60 -8.18 7.27
C MET A 106 7.10 -8.08 6.94
N VAL A 107 6.51 -9.15 6.38
CA VAL A 107 5.07 -9.21 6.13
C VAL A 107 4.28 -9.19 7.45
N ALA A 108 4.73 -9.91 8.48
CA ALA A 108 4.08 -9.90 9.79
C ALA A 108 4.13 -8.51 10.45
N GLU A 109 5.27 -7.82 10.36
CA GLU A 109 5.43 -6.45 10.85
C GLU A 109 4.57 -5.44 10.09
N MET A 110 4.48 -5.56 8.76
CA MET A 110 3.57 -4.75 7.95
C MET A 110 2.12 -4.88 8.46
N PHE A 111 1.66 -6.10 8.76
CA PHE A 111 0.34 -6.30 9.36
C PHE A 111 0.24 -5.76 10.80
N GLY A 112 1.34 -5.76 11.55
CA GLY A 112 1.45 -5.07 12.85
C GLY A 112 1.22 -3.57 12.72
N ILE A 113 1.91 -2.91 11.79
CA ILE A 113 1.73 -1.48 11.48
C ILE A 113 0.30 -1.19 11.07
N ILE A 114 -0.29 -2.01 10.19
CA ILE A 114 -1.67 -1.86 9.76
C ILE A 114 -2.65 -1.94 10.95
N ARG A 115 -2.36 -2.81 11.93
CA ARG A 115 -3.18 -2.91 13.16
C ARG A 115 -3.08 -1.65 14.01
N GLU A 116 -1.88 -1.09 14.17
CA GLU A 116 -1.68 0.17 14.90
C GLU A 116 -2.32 1.35 14.19
N MET A 117 -2.19 1.45 12.86
CA MET A 117 -2.89 2.45 12.04
C MET A 117 -4.41 2.42 12.27
N LYS A 118 -5.01 1.22 12.38
CA LYS A 118 -6.45 1.06 12.67
C LYS A 118 -6.83 1.59 14.05
N LYS A 119 -5.95 1.48 15.07
CA LYS A 119 -6.21 2.07 16.40
C LYS A 119 -6.28 3.60 16.31
N GLU A 120 -5.45 4.18 15.45
CA GLU A 120 -5.44 5.60 15.09
C GLU A 120 -6.52 5.99 14.05
N LYS A 121 -7.53 5.13 13.83
CA LYS A 121 -8.65 5.34 12.91
C LYS A 121 -8.28 5.44 11.42
N TYR A 122 -7.08 5.01 11.04
CA TYR A 122 -6.68 4.80 9.65
C TYR A 122 -6.96 3.35 9.25
N TYR A 123 -7.99 3.15 8.42
CA TYR A 123 -8.39 1.83 7.99
C TYR A 123 -7.81 1.54 6.60
N PRO A 124 -6.96 0.49 6.46
CA PRO A 124 -6.39 0.14 5.17
C PRO A 124 -7.50 -0.25 4.19
N LEU A 125 -7.33 0.12 2.93
CA LEU A 125 -8.16 -0.36 1.81
C LEU A 125 -7.30 -1.15 0.82
N PHE A 126 -6.08 -0.67 0.59
CA PHE A 126 -5.14 -1.29 -0.33
C PHE A 126 -3.72 -1.15 0.20
N VAL A 127 -2.95 -2.23 0.14
CA VAL A 127 -1.53 -2.26 0.51
C VAL A 127 -0.75 -2.86 -0.64
N GLN A 128 0.40 -2.27 -0.98
CA GLN A 128 1.26 -2.72 -2.07
C GLN A 128 2.68 -2.96 -1.55
N ILE A 129 3.18 -4.17 -1.76
CA ILE A 129 4.58 -4.53 -1.58
C ILE A 129 5.28 -4.49 -2.94
N HIS A 130 6.31 -3.65 -3.08
CA HIS A 130 7.23 -3.71 -4.22
C HIS A 130 8.46 -4.54 -3.83
N ASP A 131 8.53 -5.76 -4.39
CA ASP A 131 9.67 -6.68 -4.27
C ASP A 131 10.38 -6.87 -5.63
N ASP A 132 9.99 -6.08 -6.61
CA ASP A 132 10.55 -6.03 -7.96
C ASP A 132 11.58 -4.91 -8.16
N GLN A 133 11.97 -4.21 -7.08
CA GLN A 133 12.86 -3.06 -7.11
C GLN A 133 14.18 -3.34 -6.37
N PRO A 134 15.09 -4.18 -6.92
CA PRO A 134 16.27 -4.68 -6.19
C PRO A 134 17.29 -3.59 -5.80
N ASN A 135 17.21 -2.41 -6.42
CA ASN A 135 18.06 -1.26 -6.11
C ASN A 135 17.44 -0.30 -5.09
N LEU A 136 16.22 -0.57 -4.63
CA LEU A 136 15.54 0.17 -3.59
C LEU A 136 15.48 -0.71 -2.34
N PHE A 137 15.64 -0.10 -1.18
CA PHE A 137 15.42 -0.82 0.07
C PHE A 137 13.92 -1.14 0.21
N CYS A 138 13.61 -2.19 0.96
CA CYS A 138 12.25 -2.67 1.12
C CYS A 138 11.33 -1.56 1.62
N HIS A 139 10.17 -1.45 1.00
CA HIS A 139 9.12 -0.52 1.40
C HIS A 139 7.78 -1.05 0.94
N PHE A 140 6.71 -0.56 1.56
CA PHE A 140 5.35 -0.82 1.12
C PHE A 140 4.55 0.47 1.10
N HIS A 141 3.48 0.45 0.31
CA HIS A 141 2.53 1.55 0.24
C HIS A 141 1.21 1.14 0.88
N VAL A 142 0.54 2.08 1.53
CA VAL A 142 -0.80 1.91 2.08
C VAL A 142 -1.69 3.01 1.53
N ILE A 143 -2.86 2.64 1.03
CA ILE A 143 -3.99 3.55 0.83
C ILE A 143 -5.03 3.20 1.90
N CYS A 144 -5.43 4.19 2.68
CA CYS A 144 -6.35 4.02 3.78
C CYS A 144 -7.44 5.10 3.77
N PHE A 145 -8.56 4.84 4.45
CA PHE A 145 -9.54 5.86 4.76
C PHE A 145 -9.41 6.26 6.24
N TYR A 146 -9.60 7.55 6.52
CA TYR A 146 -9.67 8.05 7.89
C TYR A 146 -11.13 8.15 8.37
N ASP A 147 -11.44 7.54 9.50
CA ASP A 147 -12.76 7.67 10.10
C ASP A 147 -12.86 8.88 11.03
N ARG A 148 -13.64 9.87 10.62
CA ARG A 148 -13.93 11.08 11.41
C ARG A 148 -15.15 10.90 12.34
N SER A 149 -15.83 9.75 12.31
CA SER A 149 -17.13 9.56 12.96
C SER A 149 -17.11 9.54 14.49
N LYS A 150 -15.93 9.38 15.13
CA LYS A 150 -15.77 9.55 16.58
C LYS A 150 -15.01 10.84 16.90
N LYS A 151 -15.74 11.90 17.23
CA LYS A 151 -15.21 12.92 18.15
C LYS A 151 -14.78 12.17 19.42
N VAL A 152 -13.57 12.43 19.89
CA VAL A 152 -13.23 12.14 21.28
C VAL A 152 -14.12 13.09 22.10
N GLU A 153 -14.97 12.54 22.96
CA GLU A 153 -15.63 13.37 23.98
C GLU A 153 -14.52 13.91 24.89
N GLY A 154 -14.25 15.22 24.80
CA GLY A 154 -13.21 15.87 25.59
C GLY A 154 -12.49 17.00 24.86
N GLU A 155 -13.23 18.02 24.42
CA GLU A 155 -12.77 19.42 24.35
C GLU A 155 -13.83 20.30 24.99
#